data_AF-A0A1Y2JVT3-F1
#
_entry.id   AF-A0A1Y2JVT3-F1
#
_cell.length_a   1.000
_cell.length_b   1.000
_cell.length_c   1.000
_cell.angle_alpha   90.00
_cell.angle_beta   90.00
_cell.angle_gamma   90.00
#
_symmetry.space_group_name_H-M   'P 1'
#
loop_
_entity.id
_entity.type
_entity.pdbx_description
1 polymer ?
#
loop_
_entity_poly.entity_id
_entity_poly.type
_entity_poly.pdbx_seq_one_letter_code
_entity_poly.pdbx_strand_id
1 'polypeptide(L)'
;MNVPSDASGPLPWPRWAYVPGETDGVDADYETLDLAKALVPPAFRGYVPARHPALRYGLALNDRGYFWESQEVLEAVWAAAPQGGRERILLRACIHIANANLRLRMQRLHSAARLFGDAQAELRALNSRKAAAGGDGFVESFPIPALTALLQAKLGRSELSKADWITLGAIVRSQ
;
A
#
# COMPACT_ATOMS: atom_id res chain seq x y z
N MET A 1 -21.45 16.60 -18.58
CA MET A 1 -20.70 15.40 -19.00
C MET A 1 -20.93 14.36 -17.91
N ASN A 2 -21.85 13.42 -18.14
CA ASN A 2 -22.27 12.45 -17.15
C ASN A 2 -21.16 11.41 -16.95
N VAL A 3 -20.68 11.29 -15.70
CA VAL A 3 -19.87 10.15 -15.27
C VAL A 3 -20.80 8.93 -15.24
N PRO A 4 -20.49 7.81 -15.91
CA PRO A 4 -21.23 6.58 -15.73
C PRO A 4 -21.09 6.13 -14.28
N SER A 5 -22.17 6.31 -13.52
CA SER A 5 -22.43 5.54 -12.30
C SER A 5 -22.78 4.15 -12.78
N ASP A 6 -21.86 3.18 -12.67
CA ASP A 6 -22.11 1.71 -12.57
C ASP A 6 -20.85 0.88 -12.85
N ALA A 7 -19.73 1.22 -12.20
CA ALA A 7 -18.69 0.23 -11.88
C ALA A 7 -18.87 -0.22 -10.43
N SER A 8 -20.08 -0.70 -10.10
CA SER A 8 -20.55 -1.02 -8.75
C SER A 8 -20.37 -2.50 -8.35
N GLY A 9 -19.47 -3.22 -9.01
CA GLY A 9 -19.00 -4.54 -8.60
C GLY A 9 -17.66 -4.47 -7.84
N PRO A 10 -17.32 -5.46 -7.00
CA PRO A 10 -15.98 -5.56 -6.45
C PRO A 10 -14.95 -5.69 -7.58
N LEU A 11 -13.84 -4.95 -7.49
CA LEU A 11 -12.72 -5.07 -8.44
C LEU A 11 -12.27 -6.54 -8.55
N PRO A 12 -12.06 -7.06 -9.77
CA PRO A 12 -11.55 -8.42 -9.95
C PRO A 12 -10.13 -8.53 -9.40
N TRP A 13 -9.73 -9.72 -8.95
CA TRP A 13 -8.34 -9.97 -8.56
C TRP A 13 -7.45 -10.16 -9.80
N PRO A 14 -6.16 -9.81 -9.75
CA PRO A 14 -5.23 -10.10 -10.82
C PRO A 14 -5.14 -11.61 -11.04
N ARG A 15 -5.05 -12.02 -12.31
CA ARG A 15 -5.01 -13.44 -12.70
C ARG A 15 -3.81 -14.18 -12.10
N TRP A 16 -2.69 -13.49 -11.88
CA TRP A 16 -1.50 -13.97 -11.20
C TRP A 16 -0.84 -12.82 -10.43
N ALA A 17 0.03 -13.16 -9.48
CA ALA A 17 0.88 -12.17 -8.80
C ALA A 17 2.17 -11.99 -9.58
N TYR A 18 2.36 -10.82 -10.17
CA TYR A 18 3.51 -10.50 -10.99
C TYR A 18 4.79 -10.37 -10.15
N VAL A 19 5.87 -10.98 -10.64
CA VAL A 19 7.21 -10.88 -10.07
C VAL A 19 8.20 -10.46 -11.16
N PRO A 20 8.72 -9.22 -11.13
CA PRO A 20 9.63 -8.75 -12.16
C PRO A 20 10.92 -9.58 -12.24
N GLY A 21 11.30 -10.00 -13.45
CA GLY A 21 12.55 -10.71 -13.72
C GLY A 21 12.51 -12.22 -13.43
N GLU A 22 11.33 -12.81 -13.26
CA GLU A 22 11.16 -14.26 -13.27
C GLU A 22 11.18 -14.77 -14.73
N THR A 23 12.05 -15.77 -15.02
CA THR A 23 12.52 -16.15 -16.37
C THR A 23 11.42 -16.65 -17.31
N ASP A 24 10.31 -17.16 -16.77
CA ASP A 24 9.15 -17.68 -17.53
C ASP A 24 7.95 -16.70 -17.51
N GLY A 25 8.17 -15.45 -17.10
CA GLY A 25 7.14 -14.53 -16.65
C GLY A 25 6.16 -14.08 -17.74
N VAL A 26 4.90 -14.40 -17.56
CA VAL A 26 3.79 -13.69 -18.20
C VAL A 26 3.82 -12.23 -17.76
N ASP A 27 3.52 -11.30 -18.68
CA ASP A 27 3.39 -9.88 -18.36
C ASP A 27 2.45 -9.64 -17.17
N ALA A 28 2.59 -8.50 -16.50
CA ALA A 28 1.64 -8.13 -15.46
C ALA A 28 0.20 -8.09 -16.02
N ASP A 29 -0.78 -8.36 -15.16
CA ASP A 29 -2.19 -8.25 -15.53
C ASP A 29 -2.63 -6.79 -15.61
N TYR A 30 -2.13 -6.07 -16.61
CA TYR A 30 -2.30 -4.62 -16.77
C TYR A 30 -3.78 -4.23 -16.90
N GLU A 31 -4.61 -5.07 -17.51
CA GLU A 31 -6.05 -4.82 -17.63
C GLU A 31 -6.71 -4.67 -16.24
N THR A 32 -6.46 -5.62 -15.33
CA THR A 32 -6.96 -5.55 -13.95
C THR A 32 -6.36 -4.36 -13.20
N LEU A 33 -5.08 -4.06 -13.44
CA LEU A 33 -4.40 -2.93 -12.80
C LEU A 33 -5.00 -1.57 -13.25
N ASP A 34 -5.28 -1.43 -14.54
CA ASP A 34 -5.82 -0.21 -15.14
C ASP A 34 -7.24 0.07 -14.63
N LEU A 35 -8.07 -0.95 -14.43
CA LEU A 35 -9.38 -0.81 -13.79
C LEU A 35 -9.27 -0.19 -12.38
N ALA A 36 -8.29 -0.64 -11.58
CA ALA A 36 -8.08 -0.11 -10.25
C ALA A 36 -7.52 1.32 -10.26
N LYS A 37 -6.56 1.60 -11.15
CA LYS A 37 -5.95 2.94 -11.29
C LYS A 37 -6.95 3.97 -11.86
N ALA A 38 -7.87 3.56 -12.73
CA ALA A 38 -8.91 4.43 -13.29
C ALA A 38 -9.88 4.99 -12.25
N LEU A 39 -10.00 4.34 -11.08
CA LEU A 39 -10.81 4.85 -9.96
C LEU A 39 -10.13 6.00 -9.19
N VAL A 40 -8.83 6.21 -9.39
CA VAL A 40 -8.09 7.29 -8.72
C VAL A 40 -8.36 8.60 -9.45
N PRO A 41 -8.86 9.66 -8.76
CA PRO A 41 -9.06 10.95 -9.38
C PRO A 41 -7.72 11.60 -9.74
N PRO A 42 -7.69 12.61 -10.63
CA PRO A 42 -6.46 13.35 -10.94
C PRO A 42 -5.79 13.98 -9.70
N ALA A 43 -6.59 14.38 -8.71
CA ALA A 43 -6.12 14.84 -7.40
C ALA A 43 -7.21 14.65 -6.34
N PHE A 44 -6.81 14.21 -5.14
CA PHE A 44 -7.64 14.25 -3.95
C PHE A 44 -7.63 15.65 -3.33
N ARG A 45 -8.77 16.08 -2.79
CA ARG A 45 -8.90 17.39 -2.12
C ARG A 45 -8.81 17.21 -0.61
N GLY A 46 -7.81 17.82 0.02
CA GLY A 46 -7.64 17.84 1.48
C GLY A 46 -7.02 16.56 2.04
N TYR A 47 -7.61 15.40 1.77
CA TYR A 47 -7.15 14.09 2.26
C TYR A 47 -7.54 12.95 1.30
N VAL A 48 -6.99 11.74 1.53
CA VAL A 48 -7.37 10.53 0.81
C VAL A 48 -8.43 9.79 1.62
N PRO A 49 -9.67 9.60 1.14
CA PRO A 49 -10.70 8.94 1.94
C PRO A 49 -10.31 7.50 2.28
N ALA A 50 -10.41 7.11 3.55
CA ALA A 50 -10.07 5.74 4.00
C ALA A 50 -10.91 4.67 3.28
N ARG A 51 -12.13 5.04 2.86
CA ARG A 51 -13.06 4.15 2.14
C ARG A 51 -12.88 4.15 0.62
N HIS A 52 -11.89 4.88 0.09
CA HIS A 52 -11.67 4.96 -1.36
C HIS A 52 -11.41 3.56 -1.95
N PRO A 53 -12.14 3.14 -3.01
CA PRO A 53 -12.02 1.79 -3.57
C PRO A 53 -10.60 1.39 -3.96
N ALA A 54 -9.87 2.23 -4.69
CA ALA A 54 -8.49 1.93 -5.12
C ALA A 54 -7.53 1.77 -3.93
N LEU A 55 -7.71 2.57 -2.86
CA LEU A 55 -6.90 2.45 -1.65
C LEU A 55 -7.15 1.11 -0.97
N ARG A 56 -8.42 0.78 -0.69
CA ARG A 56 -8.78 -0.49 -0.03
C ARG A 56 -8.36 -1.69 -0.86
N TYR A 57 -8.49 -1.61 -2.18
CA TYR A 57 -8.05 -2.64 -3.10
C TYR A 57 -6.52 -2.82 -3.07
N GLY A 58 -5.75 -1.74 -3.13
CA GLY A 58 -4.28 -1.77 -3.00
C GLY A 58 -3.81 -2.41 -1.70
N LEU A 59 -4.46 -2.12 -0.57
CA LEU A 59 -4.16 -2.77 0.73
C LEU A 59 -4.54 -4.26 0.71
N ALA A 60 -5.68 -4.62 0.09
CA ALA A 60 -6.16 -5.99 0.01
C ALA A 60 -5.35 -6.88 -0.96
N LEU A 61 -4.76 -6.29 -2.00
CA LEU A 61 -3.80 -6.94 -2.90
C LEU A 61 -2.55 -7.37 -2.13
N ASN A 62 -1.99 -6.48 -1.31
CA ASN A 62 -0.85 -6.80 -0.45
C ASN A 62 -1.17 -7.98 0.47
N ASP A 63 -2.33 -7.94 1.14
CA ASP A 63 -2.80 -9.01 2.04
C ASP A 63 -2.97 -10.38 1.35
N ARG A 64 -2.98 -10.41 0.02
CA ARG A 64 -3.14 -11.62 -0.80
C ARG A 64 -1.86 -12.03 -1.52
N GLY A 65 -0.77 -11.28 -1.36
CA GLY A 65 0.51 -11.58 -2.00
C GLY A 65 0.70 -11.01 -3.40
N TYR A 66 -0.21 -10.16 -3.88
CA TYR A 66 -0.09 -9.37 -5.11
C TYR A 66 0.72 -8.10 -4.83
N PHE A 67 1.97 -8.29 -4.42
CA PHE A 67 2.80 -7.22 -3.86
C PHE A 67 3.16 -6.15 -4.88
N TRP A 68 3.44 -6.55 -6.13
CA TRP A 68 3.75 -5.61 -7.20
C TRP A 68 2.51 -4.80 -7.58
N GLU A 69 1.37 -5.45 -7.77
CA GLU A 69 0.10 -4.80 -8.11
C GLU A 69 -0.35 -3.86 -6.99
N SER A 70 -0.15 -4.27 -5.72
CA SER A 70 -0.42 -3.41 -4.57
C SER A 70 0.41 -2.14 -4.62
N GLN A 71 1.73 -2.25 -4.85
CA GLN A 71 2.61 -1.10 -4.99
C GLN A 71 2.10 -0.16 -6.08
N GLU A 72 1.82 -0.68 -7.27
CA GLU A 72 1.37 0.10 -8.42
C GLU A 72 0.05 0.87 -8.17
N VAL A 73 -0.93 0.21 -7.54
CA VAL A 73 -2.21 0.86 -7.18
C VAL A 73 -1.98 1.92 -6.10
N LEU A 74 -1.19 1.62 -5.08
CA LEU A 74 -0.91 2.57 -3.99
C LEU A 74 -0.08 3.77 -4.47
N GLU A 75 0.82 3.59 -5.44
CA GLU A 75 1.56 4.67 -6.09
C GLU A 75 0.63 5.61 -6.87
N ALA A 76 -0.37 5.08 -7.57
CA ALA A 76 -1.38 5.92 -8.22
C ALA A 76 -2.17 6.77 -7.20
N VAL A 77 -2.60 6.16 -6.10
CA VAL A 77 -3.28 6.88 -5.00
C VAL A 77 -2.36 7.93 -4.37
N TRP A 78 -1.07 7.60 -4.16
CA TRP A 78 -0.06 8.53 -3.67
C TRP A 78 0.18 9.70 -4.62
N ALA A 79 0.24 9.45 -5.92
CA ALA A 79 0.43 10.50 -6.91
C ALA A 79 -0.67 11.55 -6.84
N ALA A 80 -1.93 11.12 -6.69
CA ALA A 80 -3.10 11.98 -6.53
C ALA A 80 -3.26 12.59 -5.13
N ALA A 81 -2.56 12.09 -4.11
CA ALA A 81 -2.71 12.56 -2.74
C ALA A 81 -2.18 14.00 -2.54
N PRO A 82 -2.77 14.78 -1.61
CA PRO A 82 -2.42 16.20 -1.40
C PRO A 82 -0.93 16.40 -1.13
N GLN A 83 -0.32 17.36 -1.83
CA GLN A 83 1.11 17.63 -1.74
C GLN A 83 1.53 18.06 -0.33
N GLY A 84 2.66 17.53 0.13
CA GLY A 84 3.16 17.80 1.48
C GLY A 84 2.26 17.29 2.63
N GLY A 85 1.16 16.60 2.32
CA GLY A 85 0.19 16.11 3.30
C GLY A 85 0.63 14.86 4.05
N ARG A 86 0.00 14.61 5.21
CA ARG A 86 0.19 13.40 6.03
C ARG A 86 -0.14 12.13 5.24
N GLU A 87 -1.14 12.20 4.36
CA GLU A 87 -1.58 11.09 3.51
C GLU A 87 -0.46 10.51 2.65
N ARG A 88 0.35 11.39 2.03
CA ARG A 88 1.48 10.96 1.19
C ARG A 88 2.55 10.21 1.99
N ILE A 89 2.71 10.53 3.26
CA ILE A 89 3.70 9.90 4.14
C ILE A 89 3.25 8.48 4.47
N LEU A 90 1.99 8.33 4.91
CA LEU A 90 1.44 7.00 5.19
C LEU A 90 1.40 6.12 3.93
N LEU A 91 0.95 6.68 2.79
CA LEU A 91 0.95 5.95 1.52
C LEU A 91 2.36 5.51 1.11
N ARG A 92 3.38 6.35 1.31
CA ARG A 92 4.77 5.98 1.01
C ARG A 92 5.27 4.86 1.92
N ALA A 93 4.91 4.88 3.20
CA ALA A 93 5.19 3.76 4.09
C ALA A 93 4.54 2.45 3.59
N CYS A 94 3.27 2.50 3.18
CA CYS A 94 2.58 1.33 2.62
C CYS A 94 3.21 0.84 1.31
N ILE A 95 3.62 1.75 0.41
CA ILE A 95 4.34 1.45 -0.84
C ILE A 95 5.67 0.75 -0.54
N HIS A 96 6.45 1.28 0.41
CA HIS A 96 7.70 0.65 0.83
C HIS A 96 7.48 -0.75 1.40
N ILE A 97 6.40 -0.98 2.17
CA ILE A 97 6.04 -2.30 2.68
C ILE A 97 5.65 -3.26 1.57
N ALA A 98 4.81 -2.84 0.60
CA ALA A 98 4.44 -3.68 -0.53
C ALA A 98 5.69 -4.09 -1.35
N ASN A 99 6.58 -3.15 -1.63
CA ASN A 99 7.84 -3.43 -2.30
C ASN A 99 8.75 -4.34 -1.46
N ALA A 100 8.84 -4.12 -0.14
CA ALA A 100 9.62 -4.99 0.75
C ALA A 100 9.09 -6.43 0.72
N ASN A 101 7.77 -6.61 0.76
CA ASN A 101 7.12 -7.91 0.66
C ASN A 101 7.43 -8.60 -0.69
N LEU A 102 7.43 -7.85 -1.79
CA LEU A 102 7.90 -8.36 -3.09
C LEU A 102 9.37 -8.80 -3.02
N ARG A 103 10.24 -8.01 -2.38
CA ARG A 103 11.66 -8.39 -2.18
C ARG A 103 11.82 -9.63 -1.33
N LEU A 104 11.00 -9.84 -0.30
CA LEU A 104 10.98 -11.09 0.46
C LEU A 104 10.61 -12.27 -0.43
N ARG A 105 9.56 -12.15 -1.25
CA ARG A 105 9.17 -13.19 -2.23
C ARG A 105 10.32 -13.55 -3.17
N MET A 106 11.06 -12.55 -3.64
CA MET A 106 12.25 -12.69 -4.48
C MET A 106 13.53 -13.13 -3.73
N GLN A 107 13.46 -13.42 -2.42
CA GLN A 107 14.62 -13.74 -1.56
C GLN A 107 15.70 -12.66 -1.49
N ARG A 108 15.34 -11.40 -1.78
CA ARG A 108 16.24 -10.24 -1.66
C ARG A 108 16.12 -9.63 -0.27
N LEU A 109 16.49 -10.40 0.75
CA LEU A 109 16.24 -10.11 2.18
C LEU A 109 16.83 -8.77 2.64
N HIS A 110 18.07 -8.46 2.21
CA HIS A 110 18.71 -7.18 2.54
C HIS A 110 17.93 -5.98 1.96
N SER A 111 17.46 -6.11 0.71
CA SER A 111 16.62 -5.08 0.09
C SER A 111 15.28 -4.93 0.79
N ALA A 112 14.68 -6.02 1.27
CA ALA A 112 13.45 -5.98 2.05
C ALA A 112 13.65 -5.28 3.40
N ALA A 113 14.72 -5.60 4.13
CA ALA A 113 15.06 -4.96 5.39
C ALA A 113 15.26 -3.44 5.23
N ARG A 114 15.96 -3.01 4.17
CA ARG A 114 16.13 -1.58 3.84
C ARG A 114 14.78 -0.90 3.64
N LEU A 115 13.89 -1.49 2.83
CA LEU A 115 12.56 -0.93 2.55
C LEU A 115 11.66 -0.89 3.80
N PHE A 116 11.73 -1.89 4.69
CA PHE A 116 11.06 -1.80 5.99
C PHE A 116 11.63 -0.67 6.87
N GLY A 117 12.94 -0.42 6.81
CA GLY A 117 13.59 0.73 7.44
C GLY A 117 13.07 2.06 6.89
N ASP A 118 12.95 2.19 5.56
CA ASP A 118 12.40 3.36 4.89
C ASP A 118 10.94 3.59 5.31
N ALA A 119 10.11 2.54 5.34
CA ALA A 119 8.73 2.61 5.82
C ALA A 119 8.66 3.08 7.29
N GLN A 120 9.53 2.56 8.15
CA GLN A 120 9.60 2.98 9.55
C GLN A 120 10.00 4.46 9.68
N ALA A 121 10.90 4.96 8.83
CA ALA A 121 11.28 6.37 8.80
C ALA A 121 10.10 7.28 8.42
N GLU A 122 9.31 6.89 7.40
CA GLU A 122 8.08 7.59 7.03
C GLU A 122 7.09 7.64 8.20
N LEU A 123 6.86 6.52 8.91
CA LEU A 123 5.95 6.51 10.07
C LEU A 123 6.45 7.38 11.23
N ARG A 124 7.76 7.42 11.50
CA ARG A 124 8.33 8.36 12.48
C ARG A 124 8.07 9.81 12.07
N ALA A 125 8.28 10.14 10.79
CA ALA A 125 8.01 11.48 10.26
C ALA A 125 6.52 11.85 10.35
N LEU A 126 5.62 10.89 10.14
CA LEU A 126 4.17 11.06 10.29
C LEU A 126 3.78 11.40 11.73
N ASN A 127 4.35 10.69 12.71
CA ASN A 127 4.09 10.90 14.13
C ASN A 127 4.60 12.25 14.64
N SER A 128 5.69 12.76 14.08
CA SER A 128 6.23 14.09 14.42
C SER A 128 5.37 15.26 13.90
N ARG A 129 4.45 15.01 12.96
CA ARG A 129 3.55 16.05 12.44
C ARG A 129 2.31 16.16 13.32
N LYS A 130 1.83 17.39 13.53
CA LYS A 130 0.56 17.62 14.23
C LYS A 130 -0.58 16.93 13.48
N ALA A 131 -1.46 16.26 14.21
CA ALA A 131 -2.69 15.70 13.64
C ALA A 131 -3.54 16.84 13.09
N ALA A 132 -4.11 16.65 11.89
CA ALA A 132 -5.17 17.52 11.42
C ALA A 132 -6.44 17.20 12.22
N ALA A 133 -7.26 18.20 12.52
CA ALA A 133 -8.51 17.97 13.23
C ALA A 133 -9.52 17.30 12.28
N GLY A 134 -9.98 16.09 12.63
CA GLY A 134 -11.22 15.46 12.20
C GLY A 134 -11.41 15.23 10.69
N GLY A 135 -11.40 13.97 10.27
CA GLY A 135 -11.86 13.56 8.94
C GLY A 135 -11.86 12.04 8.77
N ASP A 136 -12.59 11.54 7.77
CA ASP A 136 -12.58 10.13 7.35
C ASP A 136 -11.35 9.81 6.46
N GLY A 137 -10.24 10.48 6.76
CA GLY A 137 -8.98 10.36 6.05
C GLY A 137 -8.29 9.04 6.34
N PHE A 138 -7.45 8.61 5.41
CA PHE A 138 -6.74 7.36 5.52
C PHE A 138 -5.79 7.38 6.72
N VAL A 139 -5.08 8.47 6.95
CA VAL A 139 -4.21 8.62 8.13
C VAL A 139 -4.97 8.50 9.45
N GLU A 140 -6.16 9.09 9.53
CA GLU A 140 -6.99 9.14 10.74
C GLU A 140 -7.64 7.79 11.05
N SER A 141 -7.92 6.99 10.01
CA SER A 141 -8.56 5.69 10.14
C SER A 141 -7.57 4.51 10.19
N PHE A 142 -6.31 4.73 9.83
CA PHE A 142 -5.32 3.65 9.73
C PHE A 142 -4.60 3.41 11.07
N PRO A 143 -4.44 2.15 11.48
CA PRO A 143 -3.82 1.77 12.76
C PRO A 143 -2.28 1.90 12.75
N ILE A 144 -1.79 3.14 12.66
CA ILE A 144 -0.36 3.47 12.60
C ILE A 144 0.47 2.87 13.75
N PRO A 145 0.01 2.86 15.03
CA PRO A 145 0.78 2.26 16.12
C PRO A 145 1.00 0.76 15.92
N ALA A 146 -0.03 0.03 15.46
CA ALA A 146 0.05 -1.40 15.21
C ALA A 146 1.01 -1.71 14.05
N LEU A 147 0.96 -0.94 12.97
CA LEU A 147 1.91 -1.07 11.86
C LEU A 147 3.36 -0.77 12.30
N THR A 148 3.54 0.27 13.13
CA THR A 148 4.86 0.63 13.67
C THR A 148 5.46 -0.50 14.51
N ALA A 149 4.66 -1.07 15.41
CA ALA A 149 5.07 -2.20 16.25
C ALA A 149 5.44 -3.44 15.41
N LEU A 150 4.67 -3.73 14.36
CA LEU A 150 4.95 -4.84 13.45
C LEU A 150 6.27 -4.64 12.68
N LEU A 151 6.52 -3.44 12.16
CA LEU A 151 7.79 -3.10 11.51
C LEU A 151 8.97 -3.23 12.47
N GLN A 152 8.84 -2.75 13.72
CA GLN A 152 9.87 -2.91 14.74
C GLN A 152 10.14 -4.39 15.03
N ALA A 153 9.10 -5.20 15.16
CA ALA A 153 9.23 -6.64 15.38
C ALA A 153 9.93 -7.36 14.21
N LYS A 154 9.68 -6.94 12.95
CA LYS A 154 10.38 -7.50 11.78
C LYS A 154 11.84 -7.06 11.72
N LEU A 155 12.11 -5.77 11.93
CA LEU A 155 13.47 -5.20 11.89
C LEU A 155 14.36 -5.67 13.05
N GLY A 156 13.76 -6.08 14.18
CA GLY A 156 14.49 -6.64 15.33
C GLY A 156 14.93 -8.09 15.17
N ARG A 157 14.57 -8.76 14.07
CA ARG A 157 15.00 -10.15 13.79
C ARG A 157 16.44 -10.18 13.31
N SER A 158 17.15 -11.26 13.64
CA SER A 158 18.49 -11.52 13.10
C SER A 158 18.49 -11.69 11.59
N GLU A 159 17.45 -12.30 11.04
CA GLU A 159 17.26 -12.49 9.60
C GLU A 159 15.77 -12.49 9.25
N LEU A 160 15.44 -11.92 8.07
CA LEU A 160 14.10 -11.98 7.50
C LEU A 160 13.93 -13.22 6.63
N SER A 161 12.71 -13.72 6.52
CA SER A 161 12.36 -14.84 5.65
C SER A 161 11.22 -14.47 4.68
N LYS A 162 10.91 -15.35 3.72
CA LYS A 162 9.72 -15.19 2.86
C LYS A 162 8.42 -15.05 3.66
N ALA A 163 8.35 -15.65 4.85
CA ALA A 163 7.17 -15.61 5.71
C ALA A 163 7.04 -14.30 6.49
N ASP A 164 8.01 -13.39 6.39
CA ASP A 164 8.05 -12.14 7.16
C ASP A 164 7.37 -10.95 6.51
N TRP A 165 6.59 -11.19 5.46
CA TRP A 165 5.79 -10.16 4.83
C TRP A 165 4.73 -9.60 5.78
N ILE A 166 4.39 -8.33 5.58
CA ILE A 166 3.45 -7.58 6.43
C ILE A 166 2.12 -7.43 5.69
N THR A 167 1.02 -7.83 6.33
CA THR A 167 -0.33 -7.49 5.87
C THR A 167 -0.66 -6.04 6.22
N LEU A 168 -1.31 -5.32 5.32
CA LEU A 168 -1.68 -3.90 5.48
C LEU A 168 -3.17 -3.75 5.80
N GLY A 169 -4.05 -4.45 5.09
CA GLY A 169 -5.49 -4.35 5.25
C GLY A 169 -6.04 -5.15 6.44
N ALA A 170 -5.35 -6.20 6.87
CA ALA A 170 -5.69 -6.98 8.06
C ALA A 170 -5.53 -6.16 9.35
N ILE A 171 -4.53 -5.27 9.41
CA ILE A 171 -4.31 -4.40 10.55
C ILE A 171 -5.54 -3.49 10.76
N VAL A 172 -6.12 -2.95 9.68
CA VAL A 172 -7.32 -2.10 9.72
C VAL A 172 -8.56 -2.84 10.25
N ARG A 173 -8.67 -4.14 10.01
CA ARG A 173 -9.82 -4.97 10.40
C ARG A 173 -9.74 -5.53 11.83
N SER A 174 -8.60 -5.36 12.49
CA SER A 174 -8.32 -5.95 13.81
C SER A 174 -8.54 -4.96 14.97
N GLN A 175 -9.13 -3.80 14.68
CA GLN A 175 -9.51 -2.77 15.65
C GLN A 175 -11.03 -2.63 15.72
#